data_AF-A0A974TDR8-F1
#
_entry.id   AF-A0A974TDR8-F1
#
_cell.length_a   1.000
_cell.length_b   1.000
_cell.length_c   1.000
_cell.angle_alpha   90.00
_cell.angle_beta   90.00
_cell.angle_gamma   90.00
#
_symmetry.space_group_name_H-M   'P 1'
#
loop_
_entity.id
_entity.type
_entity.pdbx_description
1 polymer ?
#
loop_
_entity_poly.entity_id
_entity_poly.type
_entity_poly.pdbx_seq_one_letter_code
_entity_poly.pdbx_strand_id
1 'polypeptide(L)'
;MNDASAPAAQPANTEDRTRMVPQIDLANLITKAGGYGLRGDEYDAATVTLASWHQVETNRAGVIIDHEEIVMAEVGQSQAKVKVAQTGRGHWLTGYDFRNSIGGAGCAPGVWDRVAFNEKDDAIRFYANSAKTWFKRQIESGNSCLSARARDEAAKMIDLLMRVINPAPPAPMQLSLF
;
A
#
# COMPACT_ATOMS: atom_id res chain seq x y z
N MET A 1 -30.30 -14.31 64.64
CA MET A 1 -29.33 -14.64 63.59
C MET A 1 -29.80 -13.93 62.33
N ASN A 2 -29.20 -12.79 62.00
CA ASN A 2 -29.59 -11.97 60.85
C ASN A 2 -28.66 -12.33 59.69
N ASP A 3 -29.19 -13.04 58.70
CA ASP A 3 -28.50 -13.29 57.43
C ASP A 3 -28.57 -12.02 56.56
N ALA A 4 -27.43 -11.34 56.46
CA ALA A 4 -27.22 -10.25 55.54
C ALA A 4 -26.82 -10.81 54.16
N SER A 5 -27.80 -11.03 53.28
CA SER A 5 -27.55 -11.36 51.89
C SER A 5 -26.93 -10.16 51.15
N ALA A 6 -25.70 -10.36 50.65
CA ALA A 6 -24.98 -9.38 49.86
C ALA A 6 -25.68 -9.13 48.49
N PRO A 7 -25.69 -7.89 47.98
CA PRO A 7 -26.28 -7.58 46.68
C PRO A 7 -25.42 -8.13 45.54
N ALA A 8 -26.07 -8.84 44.61
CA ALA A 8 -25.46 -9.37 43.41
C ALA A 8 -24.92 -8.23 42.52
N ALA A 9 -23.66 -8.33 42.13
CA ALA A 9 -23.03 -7.42 41.19
C ALA A 9 -23.75 -7.49 39.84
N GLN A 10 -24.24 -6.34 39.35
CA GLN A 10 -24.78 -6.23 38.00
C GLN A 10 -23.66 -6.47 36.99
N PRO A 11 -23.89 -7.28 35.93
CA PRO A 11 -22.91 -7.45 34.87
C PRO A 11 -22.68 -6.11 34.17
N ALA A 12 -21.41 -5.76 34.00
CA ALA A 12 -20.99 -4.59 33.25
C ALA A 12 -21.65 -4.62 31.88
N ASN A 13 -22.38 -3.56 31.54
CA ASN A 13 -22.88 -3.31 30.19
C ASN A 13 -21.66 -3.26 29.26
N THR A 14 -21.38 -4.37 28.60
CA THR A 14 -20.52 -4.42 27.41
C THR A 14 -21.27 -3.65 26.35
N GLU A 15 -21.08 -2.33 26.31
CA GLU A 15 -21.51 -1.51 25.19
C GLU A 15 -20.92 -2.15 23.93
N ASP A 16 -21.79 -2.82 23.18
CA ASP A 16 -21.56 -3.22 21.80
C ASP A 16 -21.31 -1.94 21.00
N ARG A 17 -20.05 -1.50 21.04
CA ARG A 17 -19.52 -0.46 20.16
C ARG A 17 -19.40 -1.08 18.79
N THR A 18 -20.54 -1.35 18.17
CA THR A 18 -20.65 -1.55 16.74
C THR A 18 -20.20 -0.24 16.10
N ARG A 19 -18.88 -0.08 15.92
CA ARG A 19 -18.30 1.04 15.19
C ARG A 19 -18.92 0.96 13.81
N MET A 20 -19.89 1.83 13.52
CA MET A 20 -20.43 1.95 12.18
C MET A 20 -19.24 2.25 11.27
N VAL A 21 -18.90 1.28 10.41
CA VAL A 21 -17.91 1.50 9.36
C VAL A 21 -18.51 2.56 8.46
N PRO A 22 -17.88 3.75 8.30
CA PRO A 22 -18.45 4.80 7.47
C PRO A 22 -18.58 4.27 6.04
N GLN A 23 -19.81 4.24 5.53
CA GLN A 23 -20.09 3.76 4.17
C GLN A 23 -19.89 4.90 3.17
N ILE A 24 -19.31 4.58 2.02
CA ILE A 24 -19.24 5.47 0.87
C ILE A 24 -20.29 5.01 -0.13
N ASP A 25 -21.17 5.92 -0.55
CA ASP A 25 -22.11 5.63 -1.63
C ASP A 25 -21.41 5.78 -2.99
N LEU A 26 -21.15 4.65 -3.65
CA LEU A 26 -20.60 4.59 -5.00
C LEU A 26 -21.68 4.33 -6.07
N ALA A 27 -22.97 4.31 -5.70
CA ALA A 27 -24.05 3.92 -6.60
C ALA A 27 -24.06 4.75 -7.88
N ASN A 28 -23.89 6.07 -7.78
CA ASN A 28 -23.86 6.95 -8.95
C ASN A 28 -22.71 6.62 -9.93
N LEU A 29 -21.54 6.23 -9.41
CA LEU A 29 -20.40 5.81 -10.24
C LEU A 29 -20.66 4.46 -10.90
N ILE A 30 -21.22 3.51 -10.14
CA ILE A 30 -21.56 2.16 -10.63
C ILE A 30 -22.65 2.23 -11.71
N THR A 31 -23.69 3.03 -11.50
CA THR A 31 -24.76 3.24 -12.47
C THR A 31 -24.24 3.84 -13.78
N LYS A 32 -23.33 4.83 -13.71
CA LYS A 32 -22.67 5.41 -14.88
C LYS A 32 -21.82 4.39 -15.64
N ALA A 33 -21.18 3.46 -14.94
CA ALA A 33 -20.40 2.38 -15.54
C ALA A 33 -21.26 1.34 -16.28
N GLY A 34 -22.59 1.36 -16.11
CA GLY A 34 -23.50 0.41 -16.75
C GLY A 34 -23.27 -1.05 -16.35
N GLY A 35 -22.65 -1.32 -15.20
CA GLY A 35 -22.30 -2.67 -14.76
C GLY A 35 -21.04 -3.27 -15.41
N TYR A 36 -20.34 -2.53 -16.26
CA TYR A 36 -19.01 -2.91 -16.75
C TYR A 36 -17.92 -2.45 -15.78
N GLY A 37 -16.76 -3.09 -15.83
CA GLY A 37 -15.60 -2.61 -15.08
C GLY A 37 -15.28 -1.16 -15.48
N LEU A 38 -15.17 -0.27 -14.49
CA LEU A 38 -14.75 1.12 -14.70
C LEU A 38 -13.40 1.15 -15.41
N ARG A 39 -13.30 1.90 -16.51
CA ARG A 39 -12.06 2.14 -17.28
C ARG A 39 -12.00 3.61 -17.65
N GLY A 40 -10.80 4.14 -17.88
CA GLY A 40 -10.63 5.52 -18.33
C GLY A 40 -11.18 6.53 -17.31
N ASP A 41 -11.87 7.56 -17.78
CA ASP A 41 -12.28 8.71 -16.97
C ASP A 41 -13.17 8.35 -15.77
N GLU A 42 -14.05 7.34 -15.89
CA GLU A 42 -14.90 6.92 -14.76
C GLU A 42 -14.09 6.22 -13.66
N TYR A 43 -13.01 5.52 -14.04
CA TYR A 43 -12.09 4.90 -13.09
C TYR A 43 -11.26 5.96 -12.35
N ASP A 44 -10.78 6.96 -13.08
CA ASP A 44 -10.05 8.09 -12.51
C ASP A 44 -10.95 8.88 -11.54
N ALA A 45 -12.20 9.14 -11.93
CA ALA A 45 -13.19 9.81 -11.07
C ALA A 45 -13.49 9.04 -9.78
N ALA A 46 -13.61 7.70 -9.86
CA ALA A 46 -13.78 6.85 -8.68
C ALA A 46 -12.54 6.91 -7.77
N THR A 47 -11.34 6.87 -8.36
CA THR A 47 -10.07 6.96 -7.61
C THR A 47 -9.95 8.30 -6.89
N VAL A 48 -10.26 9.41 -7.56
CA VAL A 48 -10.26 10.76 -6.98
C VAL A 48 -11.29 10.88 -5.85
N THR A 49 -12.50 10.33 -6.05
CA THR A 49 -13.56 10.34 -5.03
C THR A 49 -13.13 9.58 -3.77
N LEU A 50 -12.55 8.39 -3.93
CA LEU A 50 -12.06 7.61 -2.81
C LEU A 50 -10.88 8.31 -2.11
N ALA A 51 -9.95 8.91 -2.85
CA ALA A 51 -8.82 9.64 -2.26
C ALA A 51 -9.30 10.87 -1.46
N SER A 52 -10.29 11.59 -1.99
CA SER A 52 -10.93 12.71 -1.28
C SER A 52 -11.65 12.26 -0.01
N TRP A 53 -12.29 11.08 0.00
CA TRP A 53 -12.89 10.51 1.21
C TRP A 53 -11.84 10.14 2.28
N HIS A 54 -10.63 9.82 1.83
CA HIS A 54 -9.44 9.70 2.68
C HIS A 54 -8.80 11.06 3.00
N GLN A 55 -9.35 12.20 2.57
CA GLN A 55 -8.77 13.52 2.80
C GLN A 55 -7.34 13.64 2.25
N VAL A 56 -7.10 13.11 1.06
CA VAL A 56 -5.84 13.24 0.32
C VAL A 56 -6.10 13.96 -0.99
N GLU A 57 -5.24 14.91 -1.32
CA GLU A 57 -5.29 15.65 -2.57
C GLU A 57 -4.70 14.83 -3.73
N THR A 58 -5.45 14.73 -4.83
CA THR A 58 -5.03 14.03 -6.04
C THR A 58 -5.26 14.91 -7.27
N ASN A 59 -4.48 14.67 -8.33
CA ASN A 59 -4.80 15.24 -9.64
C ASN A 59 -5.98 14.50 -10.29
N ARG A 60 -6.40 14.95 -11.48
CA ARG A 60 -7.54 14.35 -12.21
C ARG A 60 -7.42 12.85 -12.52
N ALA A 61 -6.21 12.28 -12.47
CA ALA A 61 -5.92 10.88 -12.74
C ALA A 61 -5.74 10.05 -11.45
N GLY A 62 -6.05 10.61 -10.28
CA GLY A 62 -5.89 9.91 -9.00
C GLY A 62 -4.44 9.79 -8.53
N VAL A 63 -3.51 10.55 -9.10
CA VAL A 63 -2.12 10.64 -8.61
C VAL A 63 -2.09 11.54 -7.39
N ILE A 64 -1.54 11.03 -6.29
CA ILE A 64 -1.40 11.77 -5.04
C ILE A 64 -0.43 12.94 -5.25
N ILE A 65 -0.83 14.16 -4.86
CA ILE A 65 -0.01 15.37 -5.08
C ILE A 65 1.04 15.49 -3.98
N ASP A 66 0.61 15.57 -2.72
CA ASP A 66 1.50 15.63 -1.56
C ASP A 66 1.85 14.21 -1.09
N HIS A 67 3.02 13.75 -1.49
CA HIS A 67 3.52 12.42 -1.16
C HIS A 67 5.02 12.43 -0.91
N GLU A 68 5.45 11.51 -0.07
CA GLU A 68 6.85 11.16 0.10
C GLU A 68 7.20 10.03 -0.88
N GLU A 69 8.29 10.20 -1.63
CA GLU A 69 8.83 9.16 -2.50
C GLU A 69 9.94 8.39 -1.77
N ILE A 70 9.81 7.06 -1.73
CA ILE A 70 10.78 6.16 -1.10
C ILE A 70 11.30 5.19 -2.15
N VAL A 71 12.61 5.20 -2.35
CA VAL A 71 13.31 4.20 -3.16
C VAL A 71 13.50 2.94 -2.33
N MET A 72 12.75 1.89 -2.64
CA MET A 72 12.83 0.61 -1.94
C MET A 72 14.04 -0.21 -2.40
N ALA A 73 14.36 -0.15 -3.69
CA ALA A 73 15.52 -0.81 -4.28
C ALA A 73 15.92 -0.13 -5.59
N GLU A 74 17.21 -0.17 -5.91
CA GLU A 74 17.78 0.33 -7.15
C GLU A 74 19.00 -0.51 -7.55
N VAL A 75 19.03 -0.96 -8.82
CA VAL A 75 20.15 -1.71 -9.40
C VAL A 75 20.32 -1.28 -10.85
N GLY A 76 21.42 -0.59 -11.17
CA GLY A 76 21.66 -0.08 -12.51
C GLY A 76 20.58 0.94 -12.91
N GLN A 77 19.81 0.62 -13.96
CA GLN A 77 18.66 1.45 -14.39
C GLN A 77 17.31 0.89 -13.92
N SER A 78 17.30 -0.24 -13.21
CA SER A 78 16.10 -0.83 -12.63
C SER A 78 15.82 -0.19 -11.27
N GLN A 79 14.55 0.16 -11.01
CA GLN A 79 14.16 0.90 -9.81
C GLN A 79 12.81 0.43 -9.28
N ALA A 80 12.66 0.38 -7.97
CA ALA A 80 11.39 0.17 -7.28
C ALA A 80 11.13 1.30 -6.30
N LYS A 81 10.11 2.09 -6.57
CA LYS A 81 9.68 3.22 -5.74
C LYS A 81 8.28 3.00 -5.21
N VAL A 82 8.05 3.51 -4.01
CA VAL A 82 6.72 3.68 -3.43
C VAL A 82 6.52 5.16 -3.11
N LYS A 83 5.31 5.65 -3.34
CA LYS A 83 4.87 7.00 -3.02
C LYS A 83 3.85 6.88 -1.91
N VAL A 84 4.16 7.39 -0.73
CA VAL A 84 3.33 7.26 0.47
C VAL A 84 2.79 8.62 0.88
N ALA A 85 1.53 8.65 1.30
CA ALA A 85 0.91 9.84 1.85
C ALA A 85 0.05 9.48 3.06
N GLN A 86 0.22 10.23 4.14
CA GLN A 86 -0.65 10.11 5.29
C GLN A 86 -1.96 10.86 5.01
N THR A 87 -3.07 10.16 5.24
CA THR A 87 -4.42 10.71 5.12
C THR A 87 -4.76 11.59 6.31
N GLY A 88 -5.68 12.54 6.14
CA GLY A 88 -6.28 13.27 7.27
C GLY A 88 -7.05 12.37 8.26
N ARG A 89 -7.25 11.09 7.90
CA ARG A 89 -7.88 10.06 8.71
C ARG A 89 -6.89 9.09 9.36
N GLY A 90 -5.58 9.37 9.29
CA GLY A 90 -4.52 8.61 9.98
C GLY A 90 -4.05 7.34 9.27
N HIS A 91 -4.66 6.93 8.16
CA HIS A 91 -4.19 5.84 7.29
C HIS A 91 -3.10 6.32 6.32
N TRP A 92 -2.40 5.37 5.69
CA TRP A 92 -1.38 5.60 4.67
C TRP A 92 -1.87 5.11 3.31
N LEU A 93 -1.88 6.00 2.32
CA LEU A 93 -2.15 5.67 0.92
C LEU A 93 -0.84 5.53 0.16
N THR A 94 -0.89 4.71 -0.89
CA THR A 94 0.30 4.27 -1.61
C THR A 94 0.07 4.25 -3.12
N GLY A 95 0.93 4.96 -3.84
CA GLY A 95 1.21 4.70 -5.25
C GLY A 95 2.56 3.99 -5.36
N TYR A 96 2.83 3.38 -6.51
CA TYR A 96 4.12 2.72 -6.75
C TYR A 96 4.60 2.95 -8.18
N ASP A 97 5.89 2.75 -8.40
CA ASP A 97 6.55 2.86 -9.70
C ASP A 97 7.70 1.85 -9.77
N PHE A 98 7.50 0.79 -10.57
CA PHE A 98 8.50 -0.25 -10.80
C PHE A 98 8.99 -0.15 -12.22
N ARG A 99 10.31 -0.04 -12.42
CA ARG A 99 10.92 0.09 -13.75
C ARG A 99 12.07 -0.89 -13.89
N ASN A 100 12.22 -1.46 -15.08
CA ASN A 100 13.41 -2.21 -15.46
C ASN A 100 14.34 -1.34 -16.32
N SER A 101 15.55 -1.83 -16.59
CA SER A 101 16.56 -1.12 -17.37
C SER A 101 16.29 -0.98 -18.87
N ILE A 102 15.34 -1.75 -19.42
CA ILE A 102 14.99 -1.69 -20.85
C ILE A 102 13.76 -0.80 -21.13
N GLY A 103 13.18 -0.20 -20.09
CA GLY A 103 11.96 0.58 -20.17
C GLY A 103 10.70 -0.26 -19.96
N GLY A 104 9.71 0.36 -19.33
CA GLY A 104 8.46 -0.27 -18.94
C GLY A 104 8.20 0.00 -17.47
N ALA A 105 7.13 0.73 -17.19
CA ALA A 105 6.59 0.82 -15.84
C ALA A 105 5.70 -0.40 -15.60
N GLY A 106 5.86 -1.08 -14.47
CA GLY A 106 4.99 -2.18 -14.06
C GLY A 106 3.56 -1.73 -13.70
N CYS A 107 3.31 -0.42 -13.65
CA CYS A 107 2.09 0.22 -13.23
C CYS A 107 2.00 1.68 -13.74
N ALA A 108 0.86 2.33 -13.49
CA ALA A 108 0.71 3.78 -13.65
C ALA A 108 1.42 4.49 -12.47
N PRO A 109 2.52 5.23 -12.71
CA PRO A 109 3.34 5.78 -11.63
C PRO A 109 2.56 6.73 -10.71
N GLY A 110 2.50 6.40 -9.42
CA GLY A 110 1.96 7.30 -8.38
C GLY A 110 0.43 7.43 -8.33
N VAL A 111 -0.31 6.72 -9.18
CA VAL A 111 -1.75 6.55 -8.98
C VAL A 111 -1.96 5.72 -7.73
N TRP A 112 -2.86 6.17 -6.85
CA TRP A 112 -3.20 5.39 -5.65
C TRP A 112 -3.85 4.07 -6.04
N ASP A 113 -3.32 2.97 -5.50
CA ASP A 113 -3.77 1.61 -5.82
C ASP A 113 -5.01 1.17 -5.01
N ARG A 114 -5.68 2.12 -4.34
CA ARG A 114 -6.93 1.92 -3.58
C ARG A 114 -6.79 0.99 -2.37
N VAL A 115 -5.57 0.79 -1.88
CA VAL A 115 -5.29 0.14 -0.60
C VAL A 115 -4.84 1.21 0.40
N ALA A 116 -5.43 1.18 1.60
CA ALA A 116 -5.08 2.04 2.71
C ALA A 116 -4.50 1.19 3.85
N PHE A 117 -3.42 1.65 4.46
CA PHE A 117 -2.68 0.93 5.51
C PHE A 117 -2.77 1.69 6.83
N ASN A 118 -2.73 0.97 7.95
CA ASN A 118 -2.68 1.61 9.27
C ASN A 118 -1.27 2.17 9.55
N GLU A 119 -0.24 1.47 9.11
CA GLU A 119 1.16 1.83 9.32
C GLU A 119 1.87 2.09 8.00
N LYS A 120 2.80 3.05 8.00
CA LYS A 120 3.64 3.39 6.84
C LYS A 120 4.49 2.20 6.40
N ASP A 121 5.07 1.49 7.36
CA ASP A 121 5.96 0.35 7.11
C ASP A 121 5.22 -0.82 6.46
N ASP A 122 3.97 -1.08 6.84
CA ASP A 122 3.14 -2.10 6.19
C ASP A 122 2.84 -1.75 4.74
N ALA A 123 2.56 -0.46 4.46
CA ALA A 123 2.42 0.05 3.12
C ALA A 123 3.68 -0.23 2.27
N ILE A 124 4.86 0.12 2.81
CA ILE A 124 6.14 -0.11 2.13
C ILE A 124 6.39 -1.60 1.90
N ARG A 125 6.19 -2.46 2.91
CA ARG A 125 6.39 -3.92 2.79
C ARG A 125 5.45 -4.55 1.77
N PHE A 126 4.18 -4.12 1.74
CA PHE A 126 3.22 -4.59 0.75
C PHE A 126 3.70 -4.32 -0.68
N TYR A 127 4.12 -3.09 -0.98
CA TYR A 127 4.62 -2.75 -2.32
C TYR A 127 5.99 -3.32 -2.62
N ALA A 128 6.86 -3.53 -1.63
CA ALA A 128 8.09 -4.27 -1.82
C ALA A 128 7.82 -5.72 -2.27
N ASN A 129 6.78 -6.36 -1.70
CA ASN A 129 6.37 -7.71 -2.10
C ASN A 129 5.75 -7.73 -3.51
N SER A 130 4.96 -6.71 -3.87
CA SER A 130 4.44 -6.53 -5.23
C SER A 130 5.55 -6.31 -6.25
N ALA A 131 6.54 -5.46 -5.94
CA ALA A 131 7.73 -5.22 -6.76
C ALA A 131 8.52 -6.51 -6.97
N LYS A 132 8.76 -7.27 -5.89
CA LYS A 132 9.45 -8.56 -5.95
C LYS A 132 8.74 -9.52 -6.90
N THR A 133 7.41 -9.61 -6.80
CA THR A 133 6.60 -10.45 -7.68
C THR A 133 6.70 -9.99 -9.14
N TRP A 134 6.70 -8.68 -9.39
CA TRP A 134 6.87 -8.12 -10.72
C TRP A 134 8.24 -8.45 -11.31
N PHE A 135 9.34 -8.21 -10.59
CA PHE A 135 10.70 -8.53 -11.05
C PHE A 135 10.90 -10.03 -11.26
N LYS A 136 10.31 -10.88 -10.42
CA LYS A 136 10.32 -12.33 -10.61
C LYS A 136 9.71 -12.73 -11.96
N ARG A 137 8.55 -12.15 -12.31
CA ARG A 137 7.93 -12.35 -13.63
C ARG A 137 8.80 -11.88 -14.78
N GLN A 138 9.59 -10.81 -14.61
CA GLN A 138 10.52 -10.36 -15.65
C GLN A 138 11.60 -11.41 -15.92
N ILE A 139 12.18 -12.00 -14.86
CA ILE A 139 13.21 -13.05 -14.98
C ILE A 139 12.65 -14.30 -15.65
N GLU A 140 11.45 -14.72 -15.24
CA GLU A 140 10.78 -15.93 -15.72
C GLU A 140 10.20 -15.77 -17.13
N SER A 141 10.02 -14.53 -17.60
CA SER A 141 9.47 -14.32 -18.93
C SER A 141 10.42 -14.83 -20.02
N GLY A 142 9.89 -15.63 -20.94
CA GLY A 142 10.60 -16.03 -22.16
C GLY A 142 10.74 -14.89 -23.19
N ASN A 143 10.48 -13.64 -22.81
CA ASN A 143 10.50 -12.51 -23.72
C ASN A 143 11.93 -12.24 -24.20
N SER A 144 12.14 -12.31 -25.51
CA SER A 144 13.43 -12.09 -26.17
C SER A 144 13.92 -10.65 -26.07
N CYS A 145 13.03 -9.69 -25.75
CA CYS A 145 13.39 -8.29 -25.56
C CYS A 145 14.12 -8.01 -24.24
N LEU A 146 14.13 -8.96 -23.28
CA LEU A 146 14.86 -8.82 -22.02
C LEU A 146 16.28 -9.35 -22.15
N SER A 147 17.26 -8.43 -22.10
CA SER A 147 18.67 -8.79 -22.11
C SER A 147 19.08 -9.61 -20.88
N ALA A 148 20.15 -10.40 -20.99
CA ALA A 148 20.72 -11.13 -19.86
C ALA A 148 21.09 -10.20 -18.69
N ARG A 149 21.56 -8.99 -19.00
CA ARG A 149 21.85 -7.94 -18.01
C ARG A 149 20.60 -7.52 -17.25
N ALA A 150 19.48 -7.27 -17.93
CA ALA A 150 18.24 -6.87 -17.28
C ALA A 150 17.70 -7.97 -16.33
N ARG A 151 17.92 -9.25 -16.68
CA ARG A 151 17.58 -10.37 -15.80
C ARG A 151 18.46 -10.45 -14.55
N ASP A 152 19.78 -10.21 -14.70
CA ASP A 152 20.71 -10.13 -13.56
C ASP A 152 20.38 -8.96 -12.64
N GLU A 153 20.06 -7.79 -13.20
CA GLU A 153 19.60 -6.63 -12.43
C GLU A 153 18.28 -6.95 -11.67
N ALA A 154 17.32 -7.60 -12.33
CA ALA A 154 16.08 -8.03 -11.70
C ALA A 154 16.30 -9.04 -10.55
N ALA A 155 17.27 -9.95 -10.67
CA ALA A 155 17.63 -10.89 -9.61
C ALA A 155 18.17 -10.15 -8.37
N LYS A 156 19.09 -9.20 -8.57
CA LYS A 156 19.64 -8.36 -7.49
C LYS A 156 18.56 -7.47 -6.86
N MET A 157 17.62 -6.96 -7.65
CA MET A 157 16.46 -6.21 -7.15
C MET A 157 15.63 -7.05 -6.16
N ILE A 158 15.39 -8.33 -6.46
CA ILE A 158 14.66 -9.25 -5.57
C ILE A 158 15.37 -9.38 -4.22
N ASP A 159 16.70 -9.53 -4.22
CA ASP A 159 17.48 -9.65 -2.98
C ASP A 159 17.39 -8.39 -2.11
N LEU A 160 17.46 -7.21 -2.72
CA LEU A 160 17.29 -5.94 -2.00
C LEU A 160 15.87 -5.80 -1.44
N LEU A 161 14.84 -6.11 -2.24
CA LEU A 161 13.44 -6.04 -1.82
C LEU A 161 13.13 -7.02 -0.68
N MET A 162 13.78 -8.19 -0.64
CA MET A 162 13.63 -9.13 0.47
C MET A 162 14.08 -8.55 1.81
N ARG A 163 15.07 -7.64 1.82
CA ARG A 163 15.51 -6.93 3.04
C ARG A 163 14.52 -5.85 3.48
N VAL A 164 13.77 -5.27 2.54
CA VAL A 164 12.67 -4.33 2.86
C VAL A 164 11.48 -5.08 3.45
N ILE A 165 11.14 -6.23 2.87
CA ILE A 165 10.02 -7.07 3.33
C ILE A 165 10.33 -7.66 4.72
N ASN A 166 11.54 -8.16 4.90
CA ASN A 166 12.00 -8.78 6.14
C ASN A 166 13.22 -8.00 6.66
N PRO A 167 13.01 -6.85 7.32
CA PRO A 167 14.11 -6.12 7.92
C PRO A 167 14.81 -7.02 8.94
N ALA A 168 16.14 -7.00 8.95
CA ALA A 168 16.90 -7.69 9.98
C ALA A 168 16.47 -7.17 11.37
N PRO A 169 16.35 -8.05 12.38
CA PRO A 169 16.08 -7.57 13.73
C PRO A 169 17.14 -6.55 14.13
N PRO A 170 16.77 -5.50 14.88
CA PRO A 170 17.74 -4.52 15.34
C PRO A 170 18.86 -5.26 16.09
N ALA A 171 20.11 -4.90 15.81
CA ALA A 171 21.24 -5.43 16.56
C ALA A 171 20.97 -5.18 18.06
N PRO A 172 21.26 -6.14 18.95
CA PRO A 172 21.06 -5.94 20.38
C PRO A 172 21.79 -4.66 20.79
N MET A 173 21.04 -3.68 21.30
CA MET A 173 21.63 -2.48 21.89
C MET A 173 22.48 -2.96 23.07
N GLN A 174 23.81 -2.91 22.92
CA GLN A 174 24.70 -3.02 24.06
C GLN A 174 24.41 -1.81 24.95
N LEU A 175 23.59 -2.01 25.99
CA LEU A 175 23.43 -1.06 27.07
C LEU A 175 24.79 -1.00 27.77
N SER A 176 25.63 -0.05 27.36
CA SER A 176 26.84 0.28 28.09
C SER A 176 26.40 0.96 29.38
N LEU A 177 26.38 0.20 30.47
CA LEU A 177 26.28 0.74 31.81
C LEU A 177 27.63 1.43 32.10
N PHE A 178 27.67 2.74 31.92
CA PHE A 178 28.71 3.60 32.49
C PHE A 178 28.28 4.06 33.88
#